data_AF-L0HGA1-F1
#
_entry.id   AF-L0HGA1-F1
#
_cell.length_a   1.000
_cell.length_b   1.000
_cell.length_c   1.000
_cell.angle_alpha   90.00
_cell.angle_beta   90.00
_cell.angle_gamma   90.00
#
_symmetry.space_group_name_H-M   'P 1'
#
loop_
_entity.id
_entity.type
_entity.pdbx_description
1 polymer ?
#
loop_
_entity_poly.entity_id
_entity_poly.type
_entity_poly.pdbx_seq_one_letter_code
_entity_poly.pdbx_strand_id
1 'polypeptide(L)'
;MHRHPEVPELLEQYMEASRTAECWVTVREFRSFFRMDESAGPAISGFLQRIHHGPFHACRYRVTRMEKFRDTAPPYRIIKKYLVQARPAPRSSRSAAGREKNR
;
A
#
# COMPACT_ATOMS: atom_id res chain seq x y z
N MET A 1 -2.92 -7.55 21.37
CA MET A 1 -2.80 -7.12 19.96
C MET A 1 -1.56 -6.25 19.85
N HIS A 2 -0.47 -6.75 19.27
CA HIS A 2 0.68 -5.91 18.95
C HIS A 2 0.23 -4.87 17.92
N ARG A 3 0.11 -3.62 18.37
CA ARG A 3 -0.09 -2.49 17.48
C ARG A 3 1.28 -2.21 16.88
N HIS A 4 1.39 -2.34 15.56
CA HIS A 4 2.55 -1.86 14.82
C HIS A 4 2.17 -0.51 14.19
N PRO A 5 2.24 0.60 14.95
CA PRO A 5 1.93 1.93 14.43
C PRO A 5 2.85 2.35 13.28
N GLU A 6 4.01 1.73 13.15
CA GLU A 6 5.03 1.99 12.13
C GLU A 6 4.70 1.43 10.73
N VAL A 7 3.72 0.52 10.61
CA VAL A 7 3.38 -0.13 9.32
C VAL A 7 3.08 0.85 8.17
N PRO A 8 2.36 1.97 8.37
CA PRO A 8 2.15 2.95 7.31
C PRO A 8 3.47 3.53 6.78
N GLU A 9 4.38 3.92 7.67
CA GLU A 9 5.68 4.50 7.31
C GLU A 9 6.57 3.48 6.60
N LEU A 10 6.58 2.23 7.09
CA LEU A 10 7.28 1.13 6.44
C LEU A 10 6.72 0.84 5.04
N LEU A 11 5.41 1.00 4.83
CA LEU A 11 4.82 0.82 3.50
C LEU A 11 5.32 1.89 2.53
N GLU A 12 5.45 3.14 2.97
CA GLU A 12 6.01 4.20 2.13
C GLU A 12 7.46 3.90 1.77
N GLN A 13 8.30 3.52 2.74
CA GLN A 13 9.69 3.14 2.49
C GLN A 13 9.82 1.95 1.53
N TYR A 14 8.95 0.95 1.65
CA TYR A 14 8.93 -0.21 0.74
C TYR A 14 8.62 0.21 -0.71
N MET A 15 7.62 1.08 -0.88
CA MET A 15 7.23 1.58 -2.21
C MET A 15 8.28 2.52 -2.82
N GLU A 16 8.94 3.34 -2.00
CA GLU A 16 10.06 4.16 -2.45
C GLU A 16 11.25 3.29 -2.90
N ALA A 17 11.53 2.22 -2.16
CA ALA A 17 12.57 1.25 -2.51
C ALA A 17 12.25 0.48 -3.81
N SER A 18 10.98 0.18 -4.08
CA SER A 18 10.58 -0.48 -5.33
C SER A 18 10.72 0.43 -6.56
N ARG A 19 10.79 1.76 -6.38
CA ARG A 19 10.86 2.78 -7.44
C ARG A 19 9.76 2.65 -8.50
N THR A 20 8.61 2.10 -8.13
CA THR A 20 7.46 1.90 -9.01
C THR A 20 6.23 2.63 -8.49
N ALA A 21 5.37 3.09 -9.39
CA ALA A 21 4.09 3.70 -9.02
C ALA A 21 3.10 2.67 -8.42
N GLU A 22 3.32 1.40 -8.73
CA GLU A 22 2.53 0.27 -8.25
C GLU A 22 3.41 -0.95 -7.97
N CYS A 23 3.06 -1.73 -6.95
CA CYS A 23 3.77 -2.95 -6.61
C CYS A 23 2.82 -3.97 -5.99
N TRP A 24 2.99 -5.24 -6.36
CA TRP A 24 2.34 -6.33 -5.66
C TRP A 24 3.15 -6.73 -4.43
N VAL A 25 2.47 -6.78 -3.28
CA VAL A 25 3.07 -7.11 -1.97
C VAL A 25 2.34 -8.27 -1.32
N THR A 26 3.08 -9.22 -0.78
CA THR A 26 2.60 -10.17 0.23
C THR A 26 3.04 -9.75 1.63
N VAL A 27 2.31 -10.20 2.65
CA VAL A 27 2.73 -10.00 4.05
C VAL A 27 4.12 -10.60 4.31
N ARG A 28 4.44 -11.74 3.67
CA ARG A 28 5.75 -12.40 3.83
C ARG A 28 6.87 -11.55 3.25
N GLU A 29 6.75 -11.10 2.00
CA GLU A 29 7.75 -10.23 1.35
C GLU A 29 7.99 -8.97 2.17
N PHE A 30 6.92 -8.32 2.61
CA PHE A 30 7.01 -7.11 3.43
C PHE A 30 7.77 -7.35 4.74
N ARG A 31 7.41 -8.42 5.46
CA ARG A 31 8.11 -8.81 6.69
C ARG A 31 9.57 -9.15 6.44
N SER A 32 9.86 -9.92 5.40
CA SER A 32 11.24 -10.29 5.03
C SER A 32 12.09 -9.07 4.70
N PHE A 33 11.53 -8.08 4.00
CA PHE A 33 12.23 -6.85 3.63
C PHE A 33 12.67 -6.05 4.87
N PHE A 34 11.78 -5.92 5.87
CA PHE A 34 12.07 -5.19 7.11
C PHE A 34 12.57 -6.07 8.27
N ARG A 35 12.82 -7.36 8.02
CA ARG A 35 13.21 -8.36 9.04
C ARG A 35 12.28 -8.40 10.26
N MET A 36 10.97 -8.33 10.02
CA MET A 36 9.94 -8.36 11.07
C MET A 36 9.56 -9.78 11.49
N ASP A 37 9.27 -9.94 12.79
CA ASP A 37 8.80 -11.19 13.37
C ASP A 37 7.45 -11.67 12.80
N GLU A 38 7.14 -12.96 12.96
CA GLU A 38 5.85 -13.56 12.58
C GLU A 38 4.66 -12.89 13.25
N SER A 39 4.84 -12.35 14.45
CA SER A 39 3.83 -11.61 15.19
C SER A 39 3.32 -10.36 14.47
N ALA A 40 4.10 -9.79 13.53
CA ALA A 40 3.70 -8.60 12.78
C ALA A 40 2.69 -8.90 11.65
N GLY A 41 2.56 -10.18 11.26
CA GLY A 41 1.71 -10.59 10.14
C GLY A 41 0.26 -10.09 10.24
N PRO A 42 -0.44 -10.29 11.36
CA PRO A 42 -1.80 -9.78 11.56
C PRO A 42 -1.91 -8.25 11.45
N ALA A 43 -0.93 -7.51 11.96
CA ALA A 43 -0.96 -6.04 11.90
C ALA A 43 -0.77 -5.53 10.47
N ILE A 44 0.16 -6.10 9.71
CA ILE A 44 0.39 -5.77 8.30
C ILE A 44 -0.85 -6.12 7.47
N SER A 45 -1.37 -7.35 7.61
CA SER A 45 -2.57 -7.77 6.88
C SER A 45 -3.78 -6.89 7.22
N GLY A 46 -3.98 -6.55 8.50
CA GLY A 46 -5.06 -5.69 8.94
C GLY A 46 -4.94 -4.27 8.39
N PHE A 47 -3.73 -3.71 8.35
CA PHE A 47 -3.47 -2.41 7.76
C PHE A 47 -3.71 -2.40 6.24
N LEU A 48 -3.17 -3.36 5.49
CA LEU A 48 -3.37 -3.47 4.05
C LEU A 48 -4.86 -3.61 3.69
N GLN A 49 -5.60 -4.39 4.48
CA GLN A 49 -7.04 -4.51 4.32
C GLN A 49 -7.79 -3.22 4.66
N ARG A 50 -7.34 -2.46 5.67
CA ARG A 50 -7.91 -1.15 6.01
C ARG A 50 -7.74 -0.13 4.89
N ILE A 51 -6.56 -0.05 4.28
CA ILE A 51 -6.29 0.89 3.17
C ILE A 51 -6.88 0.43 1.82
N HIS A 52 -7.40 -0.80 1.75
CA HIS A 52 -8.18 -1.31 0.62
C HIS A 52 -9.64 -0.84 0.68
N HIS A 53 -10.27 -0.91 1.85
CA HIS A 53 -11.71 -0.62 2.00
C HIS A 53 -12.03 0.79 2.47
N GLY A 54 -11.07 1.50 3.08
CA GLY A 54 -11.32 2.77 3.76
C GLY A 54 -10.54 3.97 3.24
N PRO A 55 -11.04 5.20 3.45
CA PRO A 55 -10.32 6.43 3.18
C PRO A 55 -9.22 6.63 4.23
N PHE A 56 -8.10 5.92 4.07
CA PHE A 56 -6.97 6.05 4.99
C PHE A 56 -6.04 7.20 4.59
N HIS A 57 -6.28 8.40 5.11
CA HIS A 57 -5.59 9.62 4.65
C HIS A 57 -4.13 9.75 5.10
N ALA A 58 -3.70 8.98 6.11
CA ALA A 58 -2.35 9.06 6.66
C ALA A 58 -1.28 8.31 5.84
N CYS A 59 -1.67 7.58 4.79
CA CYS A 59 -0.73 6.89 3.91
C CYS A 59 -0.90 7.38 2.47
N ARG A 60 0.21 7.73 1.81
CA ARG A 60 0.24 8.18 0.41
C ARG A 60 -0.17 7.10 -0.59
N TYR A 61 -0.17 5.85 -0.14
CA TYR A 61 -0.52 4.69 -0.95
C TYR A 61 -1.90 4.13 -0.56
N ARG A 62 -2.46 3.33 -1.46
CA ARG A 62 -3.68 2.55 -1.23
C ARG A 62 -3.51 1.17 -1.82
N VAL A 63 -4.26 0.21 -1.29
CA VAL A 63 -4.41 -1.09 -1.97
C VAL A 63 -5.58 -0.96 -2.94
N THR A 64 -5.36 -1.31 -4.20
CA THR A 64 -6.40 -1.24 -5.25
C THR A 64 -6.92 -2.59 -5.69
N ARG A 65 -6.12 -3.64 -5.50
CA ARG A 65 -6.53 -5.02 -5.77
C ARG A 65 -5.99 -5.95 -4.70
N MET A 66 -6.71 -7.04 -4.48
CA MET A 66 -6.32 -8.13 -3.61
C MET A 66 -6.56 -9.45 -4.31
N GLU A 67 -5.53 -10.29 -4.34
CA GLU A 67 -5.58 -11.61 -4.95
C GLU A 67 -5.20 -12.67 -3.92
N LYS A 68 -5.72 -13.87 -4.11
CA LYS A 68 -5.33 -15.05 -3.34
C LYS A 68 -4.78 -16.07 -4.29
N PHE A 69 -3.60 -16.59 -4.01
CA PHE A 69 -3.03 -17.70 -4.76
C PHE A 69 -2.67 -18.83 -3.81
N ARG A 70 -2.72 -20.05 -4.34
CA ARG A 70 -2.26 -21.24 -3.63
C ARG A 70 -0.77 -21.37 -3.87
N ASP A 71 -0.01 -21.26 -2.79
CA ASP A 71 1.41 -21.62 -2.79
C ASP A 71 1.49 -23.14 -2.97
N THR A 72 2.12 -23.56 -4.07
CA THR A 72 2.28 -24.98 -4.41
C THR A 72 3.43 -25.64 -3.66
N ALA A 73 4.25 -24.86 -2.95
CA ALA A 73 5.29 -25.36 -2.08
C ALA A 73 4.67 -25.98 -0.82
N PRO A 74 5.08 -27.20 -0.42
CA PRO A 74 4.68 -27.77 0.85
C PRO A 74 5.25 -26.99 2.05
N PRO A 75 4.46 -26.78 3.12
CA PRO A 75 3.03 -27.09 3.21
C PRO A 75 2.19 -26.11 2.39
N TYR A 76 1.20 -26.61 1.65
CA TYR A 76 0.33 -25.79 0.82
C TYR A 76 -0.35 -24.69 1.65
N ARG A 77 -0.17 -23.44 1.24
CA ARG A 77 -0.74 -22.26 1.91
C ARG A 77 -1.50 -21.39 0.92
N ILE A 78 -2.59 -20.79 1.36
CA ILE A 78 -3.24 -19.73 0.60
C ILE A 78 -2.58 -18.41 1.00
N ILE A 79 -1.94 -17.74 0.04
CA ILE A 79 -1.25 -16.47 0.24
C ILE A 79 -2.11 -15.35 -0.32
N LYS A 80 -2.26 -14.26 0.43
CA LYS A 80 -2.85 -13.01 -0.05
C LYS A 80 -1.77 -12.09 -0.63
N LYS A 81 -2.03 -11.56 -1.82
CA LYS A 81 -1.24 -10.51 -2.47
C LYS A 81 -2.08 -9.24 -2.58
N TYR A 82 -1.44 -8.10 -2.38
CA TYR A 82 -2.07 -6.79 -2.34
C TYR A 82 -1.38 -5.90 -3.38
N LEU A 83 -2.13 -5.35 -4.33
CA LEU A 83 -1.62 -4.37 -5.28
C LEU A 83 -1.65 -3.02 -4.60
N VAL A 84 -0.47 -2.51 -4.24
CA VAL A 84 -0.28 -1.21 -3.62
C VAL A 84 0.05 -0.20 -4.71
N GLN A 85 -0.65 0.93 -4.70
CA GLN A 85 -0.51 1.99 -5.69
C GLN A 85 -0.45 3.35 -5.01
N ALA A 86 0.34 4.27 -5.55
CA ALA A 86 0.30 5.66 -5.14
C ALA A 86 -1.11 6.23 -5.36
N ARG A 87 -1.60 7.04 -4.42
CA ARG A 87 -2.86 7.77 -4.63
C ARG A 87 -2.64 8.78 -5.76
N PRO A 88 -3.60 8.93 -6.69
CA PRO A 88 -3.54 10.04 -7.63
C PRO A 88 -3.52 11.32 -6.81
N ALA A 89 -2.50 12.16 -7.02
CA ALA A 89 -2.47 13.48 -6.42
C ALA A 89 -3.78 14.19 -6.77
N PRO A 90 -4.38 14.96 -5.85
CA PRO A 90 -5.48 15.84 -6.23
C PRO A 90 -4.96 16.68 -7.39
N ARG A 91 -5.59 16.53 -8.56
CA ARG A 91 -5.31 17.37 -9.72
C ARG A 91 -5.51 18.80 -9.23
N SER A 92 -4.43 19.49 -8.92
CA SER A 92 -4.48 20.90 -8.57
C SER A 92 -5.18 21.58 -9.73
N SER A 93 -6.39 22.07 -9.53
CA SER A 93 -7.14 22.85 -10.49
C SER A 93 -6.40 24.16 -10.69
N ARG A 94 -5.34 24.13 -11.50
CA ARG A 94 -4.53 25.27 -11.89
C ARG A 94 -4.70 25.53 -13.38
N SER A 95 -5.96 25.79 -13.77
CA SER A 95 -6.32 26.44 -15.04
C SER A 95 -7.60 27.25 -14.82
N ALA A 96 -7.54 28.19 -13.88
CA ALA A 96 -8.47 29.31 -13.78
C ALA A 96 -7.63 30.57 -13.54
N ALA A 97 -6.92 31.01 -14.58
CA ALA A 97 -6.27 32.31 -14.60
C ALA A 97 -6.01 32.76 -16.03
N GLY A 98 -6.82 33.70 -16.50
CA GLY A 98 -6.34 34.78 -17.35
C GLY A 98 -6.56 34.65 -18.85
N ARG A 99 -7.76 35.03 -19.31
CA ARG A 99 -7.87 35.94 -20.45
C ARG A 99 -9.14 36.78 -20.36
N GLU A 100 -9.10 37.71 -19.40
CA GLU A 100 -9.81 38.97 -19.53
C GLU A 100 -8.77 40.03 -19.91
N LYS A 101 -8.82 40.53 -21.15
CA LYS A 101 -8.54 41.92 -21.50
C LYS A 101 -9.32 42.29 -22.76
N ASN A 102 -10.38 43.04 -22.49
CA ASN A 102 -11.08 43.98 -23.36
C ASN A 102 -10.10 44.92 -24.09
N ARG A 103 -10.16 44.99 -25.43
CA ARG A 103 -10.23 46.23 -26.22
C ARG A 103 -10.45 45.93 -27.70
#